data_AF-A0A1C6HPT5-F1
#
_entry.id   AF-A0A1C6HPT5-F1
#
_cell.length_a   1.000
_cell.length_b   1.000
_cell.length_c   1.000
_cell.angle_alpha   90.00
_cell.angle_beta   90.00
_cell.angle_gamma   90.00
#
_symmetry.space_group_name_H-M   'P 1'
#
loop_
_entity.id
_entity.type
_entity.pdbx_description
1 polymer ?
#
loop_
_entity_poly.entity_id
_entity_poly.type
_entity_poly.pdbx_seq_one_letter_code
_entity_poly.pdbx_strand_id
1 'polypeptide(L)'
;MSEIVGKKIKALPEATTAADTDVMVIEDGSKTRKIGFGVLRRLLGIDTINNNLLAGYVSKNVAAGATVEHAVSFTSHKPNTQYAVTLDQCSDGGTYTGITLSVKSKNADGFVIRIASSRSDTITLGVNWICIPYSA
;
A
#
# COMPACT_ATOMS: atom_id res chain seq x y z
N MET A 1 -3.53 52.92 28.54
CA MET A 1 -4.02 51.57 28.92
C MET A 1 -4.19 50.78 27.64
N SER A 2 -3.18 50.02 27.21
CA SER A 2 -3.27 49.18 26.02
C SER A 2 -3.18 47.74 26.50
N GLU A 3 -4.34 47.20 26.85
CA GLU A 3 -4.46 45.83 27.29
C GLU A 3 -4.57 44.99 26.02
N ILE A 4 -3.45 44.40 25.60
CA ILE A 4 -3.45 43.24 24.71
C ILE A 4 -4.04 42.10 25.55
N VAL A 5 -5.35 42.17 25.81
CA VAL A 5 -6.12 41.11 26.45
C VAL A 5 -5.97 39.92 25.52
N GLY A 6 -5.18 38.96 25.97
CA GLY A 6 -4.80 37.78 25.21
C GLY A 6 -6.01 37.22 24.51
N LYS A 7 -5.99 37.28 23.17
CA LYS A 7 -6.71 36.32 22.34
C LYS A 7 -6.11 34.96 22.65
N LYS A 8 -6.46 34.39 23.82
CA LYS A 8 -6.31 32.97 24.09
C LYS A 8 -6.95 32.30 22.88
N ILE A 9 -6.14 31.55 22.15
CA ILE A 9 -6.59 30.79 20.99
C ILE A 9 -7.83 30.01 21.48
N LYS A 10 -9.01 30.34 20.94
CA LYS A 10 -10.29 29.72 21.34
C LYS A 10 -10.27 28.19 21.19
N ALA A 11 -9.26 27.64 20.50
CA ALA A 11 -8.99 26.23 20.33
C ALA A 11 -8.71 25.46 21.63
N LEU A 12 -8.18 26.09 22.69
CA LEU A 12 -7.67 25.32 23.83
C LEU A 12 -8.74 24.45 24.53
N PRO A 13 -9.93 24.94 24.88
CA PRO A 13 -10.91 24.12 25.59
C PRO A 13 -11.42 22.94 24.76
N GLU A 14 -11.65 23.14 23.46
CA GLU A 14 -12.11 22.07 22.57
C GLU A 14 -11.01 21.06 22.22
N ALA A 15 -9.75 21.51 22.12
CA ALA A 15 -8.60 20.65 21.94
C ALA A 15 -8.29 19.81 23.19
N THR A 16 -8.51 20.35 24.41
CA THR A 16 -8.35 19.59 25.65
C THR A 16 -9.43 18.50 25.81
N THR A 17 -10.67 18.75 25.36
CA THR A 17 -11.71 17.70 25.32
C THR A 17 -11.46 16.68 24.20
N ALA A 18 -10.79 17.09 23.12
CA ALA A 18 -10.40 16.19 22.04
C ALA A 18 -9.18 15.33 22.39
N ALA A 19 -8.29 15.77 23.30
CA ALA A 19 -7.13 14.97 23.73
C ALA A 19 -7.51 13.65 24.41
N ASP A 20 -8.72 13.55 24.95
CA ASP A 20 -9.27 12.32 25.56
C ASP A 20 -10.05 11.44 24.56
N THR A 21 -10.14 11.84 23.29
CA THR A 21 -10.87 11.10 22.26
C THR A 21 -10.02 10.94 21.00
N ASP A 22 -10.16 9.82 20.29
CA ASP A 22 -9.55 9.59 18.97
C ASP A 22 -10.12 10.57 17.92
N VAL A 23 -9.89 11.87 18.05
CA VAL A 23 -10.52 12.93 17.26
C VAL A 23 -9.50 14.01 16.88
N MET A 24 -9.35 14.23 15.57
CA MET A 24 -8.68 15.39 15.01
C MET A 24 -9.65 16.58 14.99
N VAL A 25 -9.23 17.71 15.54
CA VAL A 25 -9.95 18.98 15.42
C VAL A 25 -9.23 19.85 14.38
N ILE A 26 -9.96 20.29 13.36
CA ILE A 26 -9.48 21.20 12.32
C ILE A 26 -10.23 22.52 12.47
N GLU A 27 -9.51 23.59 12.78
CA GLU A 27 -10.05 24.94 12.81
C GLU A 27 -9.70 25.67 11.52
N ASP A 28 -10.74 26.09 10.79
CA ASP A 28 -10.61 26.94 9.61
C ASP A 28 -11.37 28.26 9.86
N GLY A 29 -10.67 29.21 10.48
CA GLY A 29 -11.19 30.55 10.78
C GLY A 29 -12.44 30.52 11.68
N SER A 30 -13.63 30.58 11.07
CA SER A 30 -14.92 30.62 11.77
C SER A 30 -15.57 29.25 11.97
N LYS A 31 -14.96 28.18 11.46
CA LYS A 31 -15.53 26.82 11.50
C LYS A 31 -14.60 25.86 12.21
N THR A 32 -15.16 25.12 13.16
CA THR A 32 -14.52 23.96 13.79
C THR A 32 -15.06 22.69 13.15
N ARG A 33 -14.19 21.84 12.61
CA ARG A 33 -14.54 20.50 12.13
C ARG A 33 -13.86 19.46 13.01
N LYS A 34 -14.58 18.39 13.33
CA LYS A 34 -14.06 17.26 14.11
C LYS A 34 -14.09 16.01 13.23
N ILE A 35 -12.98 15.28 13.17
CA ILE A 35 -12.86 14.03 12.42
C ILE A 35 -12.32 12.97 13.38
N GLY A 36 -13.11 11.92 13.65
CA GLY A 36 -12.61 10.79 14.42
C GLY A 36 -11.49 10.04 13.69
N PHE A 37 -10.44 9.62 14.39
CA PHE A 37 -9.32 8.88 13.80
C PHE A 37 -9.77 7.55 13.18
N GLY A 38 -10.83 6.91 13.69
CA GLY A 38 -11.43 5.74 13.03
C GLY A 38 -12.01 6.06 11.65
N VAL A 39 -12.60 7.25 11.47
CA VAL A 39 -13.10 7.72 10.17
C VAL A 39 -11.92 8.12 9.26
N LEU A 40 -10.92 8.79 9.82
CA LEU A 40 -9.72 9.19 9.10
C LEU A 40 -8.93 7.97 8.60
N ARG A 41 -8.78 6.92 9.42
CA ARG A 41 -8.12 5.65 9.04
C ARG A 41 -8.82 4.97 7.87
N ARG A 42 -10.16 4.98 7.85
CA ARG A 42 -10.94 4.44 6.71
C ARG A 42 -10.79 5.30 5.46
N LEU A 43 -10.90 6.63 5.59
CA LEU A 43 -10.73 7.56 4.47
C LEU A 43 -9.34 7.48 3.85
N LEU A 44 -8.31 7.28 4.68
CA LEU A 44 -6.92 7.10 4.24
C LEU A 44 -6.59 5.64 3.84
N GLY A 45 -7.55 4.71 3.92
CA GLY A 45 -7.35 3.31 3.56
C GLY A 45 -6.44 2.50 4.49
N ILE A 46 -6.10 3.02 5.68
CA ILE A 46 -5.19 2.36 6.64
C ILE A 46 -5.78 1.04 7.15
N ASP A 47 -7.09 0.99 7.41
CA ASP A 47 -7.76 -0.24 7.84
C ASP A 47 -7.73 -1.34 6.77
N THR A 48 -7.68 -0.93 5.49
CA THR A 48 -7.55 -1.83 4.34
C THR A 48 -6.14 -2.42 4.25
N ILE A 49 -5.11 -1.59 4.49
CA ILE A 49 -3.70 -2.01 4.53
C ILE A 49 -3.45 -3.00 5.67
N ASN A 50 -3.95 -2.72 6.88
CA ASN A 50 -3.63 -3.52 8.07
C ASN A 50 -4.26 -4.92 8.09
N ASN A 51 -5.35 -5.16 7.36
CA ASN A 51 -6.13 -6.41 7.49
C ASN A 51 -6.20 -7.28 6.23
N ASN A 52 -5.82 -6.76 5.05
CA ASN A 52 -6.05 -7.48 3.79
C ASN A 52 -4.87 -7.41 2.81
N LEU A 53 -3.71 -6.91 3.24
CA LEU A 53 -2.52 -6.89 2.39
C LEU A 53 -2.01 -8.33 2.20
N LEU A 54 -1.94 -8.76 0.95
CA LEU A 54 -1.39 -10.07 0.61
C LEU A 54 0.02 -9.84 0.09
N ALA A 55 0.99 -10.54 0.63
CA ALA A 55 2.36 -10.47 0.17
C ALA A 55 2.95 -11.88 0.05
N GLY A 56 3.93 -12.02 -0.81
CA GLY A 56 4.63 -13.29 -0.95
C GLY A 56 5.90 -13.17 -1.77
N TYR A 57 6.56 -14.31 -1.88
CA TYR A 57 7.83 -14.45 -2.56
C TYR A 57 7.75 -15.64 -3.51
N VAL A 58 8.37 -15.50 -4.68
CA VAL A 58 8.61 -16.61 -5.59
C VAL A 58 10.06 -16.58 -6.05
N SER A 59 10.69 -17.75 -6.12
CA SER A 59 11.98 -17.92 -6.78
C SER A 59 11.78 -18.69 -8.10
N LYS A 60 12.40 -18.21 -9.18
CA LYS A 60 12.38 -18.84 -10.50
C LYS A 60 13.75 -18.84 -11.15
N ASN A 61 14.09 -19.98 -11.73
CA ASN A 61 15.18 -20.06 -12.70
C ASN A 61 14.69 -19.51 -14.03
N VAL A 62 15.40 -18.53 -14.57
CA VAL A 62 15.10 -17.88 -15.84
C VAL A 62 16.30 -18.07 -16.76
N ALA A 63 16.12 -18.90 -17.78
CA ALA A 63 17.15 -19.13 -18.77
C ALA A 63 17.47 -17.85 -19.57
N ALA A 64 18.65 -17.81 -20.18
CA ALA A 64 19.07 -16.71 -21.05
C ALA A 64 18.03 -16.45 -22.16
N GLY A 65 17.64 -15.18 -22.33
CA GLY A 65 16.63 -14.78 -23.33
C GLY A 65 15.20 -15.28 -23.09
N ALA A 66 14.93 -15.99 -21.99
CA ALA A 66 13.65 -16.66 -21.78
C ALA A 66 12.60 -15.76 -21.11
N THR A 67 11.34 -16.16 -21.27
CA THR A 67 10.21 -15.68 -20.46
C THR A 67 9.71 -16.82 -19.58
N VAL A 68 9.56 -16.56 -18.28
CA VAL A 68 8.95 -17.48 -17.31
C VAL A 68 7.72 -16.83 -16.72
N GLU A 69 6.68 -17.61 -16.52
CA GLU A 69 5.43 -17.17 -15.88
C GLU A 69 5.15 -17.98 -14.61
N HIS A 70 4.59 -17.31 -13.60
CA HIS A 70 4.17 -17.94 -12.36
C HIS A 70 2.78 -17.43 -11.96
N ALA A 71 1.84 -18.36 -11.86
CA ALA A 71 0.51 -18.06 -11.35
C ALA A 71 0.53 -17.95 -9.82
N VAL A 72 -0.03 -16.86 -9.31
CA VAL A 72 -0.33 -16.64 -7.90
C VAL A 72 -1.84 -16.70 -7.73
N SER A 73 -2.30 -17.54 -6.81
CA SER A 73 -3.73 -17.72 -6.52
C SER A 73 -4.04 -17.32 -5.07
N PHE A 74 -5.19 -16.68 -4.87
CA PHE A 74 -5.66 -16.25 -3.55
C PHE A 74 -6.66 -17.27 -2.99
N THR A 75 -6.27 -17.98 -1.93
CA THR A 75 -7.10 -19.01 -1.28
C THR A 75 -8.26 -18.46 -0.45
N SER A 76 -8.20 -17.19 -0.02
CA SER A 76 -9.35 -16.48 0.53
C SER A 76 -9.29 -15.02 0.11
N HIS A 77 -10.22 -14.61 -0.74
CA HIS A 77 -10.37 -13.21 -1.13
C HIS A 77 -11.80 -12.75 -0.88
N LYS A 78 -11.96 -11.47 -0.54
CA LYS A 78 -13.29 -10.87 -0.50
C LYS A 78 -13.82 -10.79 -1.93
N PRO A 79 -15.06 -11.22 -2.21
CA PRO A 79 -15.67 -11.05 -3.53
C PRO A 79 -15.57 -9.60 -4.00
N ASN A 80 -15.34 -9.37 -5.29
CA ASN A 80 -15.25 -8.05 -5.93
C ASN A 80 -14.08 -7.16 -5.48
N THR A 81 -13.02 -7.73 -4.90
CA THR A 81 -11.82 -6.98 -4.52
C THR A 81 -10.86 -6.84 -5.70
N GLN A 82 -10.40 -5.61 -5.98
CA GLN A 82 -9.37 -5.38 -7.00
C GLN A 82 -7.96 -5.27 -6.38
N TYR A 83 -7.02 -5.94 -7.05
CA TYR A 83 -5.56 -6.09 -6.83
C TYR A 83 -4.58 -5.00 -7.26
N ALA A 84 -4.21 -3.94 -6.53
CA ALA A 84 -2.99 -3.22 -6.94
C ALA A 84 -1.76 -4.11 -6.64
N VAL A 85 -1.00 -4.50 -7.66
CA VAL A 85 0.15 -5.42 -7.51
C VAL A 85 1.44 -4.68 -7.79
N THR A 86 2.36 -4.72 -6.82
CA THR A 86 3.74 -4.26 -6.99
C THR A 86 4.65 -5.47 -6.98
N LEU A 87 5.62 -5.48 -7.90
CA LEU A 87 6.66 -6.49 -7.97
C LEU A 87 8.00 -5.85 -7.67
N ASP A 88 8.83 -6.54 -6.91
CA ASP A 88 10.20 -6.13 -6.66
C ASP A 88 11.16 -7.30 -6.84
N GLN A 89 12.31 -7.01 -7.45
CA GLN A 89 13.37 -7.99 -7.61
C GLN A 89 14.14 -8.06 -6.29
N CYS A 90 14.12 -9.21 -5.64
CA CYS A 90 14.93 -9.44 -4.46
C CYS A 90 16.12 -10.29 -4.87
N SER A 91 17.31 -9.70 -4.82
CA SER A 91 18.56 -10.42 -4.99
C SER A 91 19.24 -10.62 -3.66
N ASP A 92 19.91 -11.75 -3.50
CA ASP A 92 21.00 -11.88 -2.55
C ASP A 92 22.20 -11.07 -3.11
N GLY A 93 22.11 -9.73 -3.10
CA GLY A 93 23.27 -8.83 -3.26
C GLY A 93 23.49 -8.11 -4.59
N GLY A 94 22.48 -7.81 -5.42
CA GLY A 94 22.68 -6.89 -6.58
C GLY A 94 21.48 -6.61 -7.51
N THR A 95 21.48 -5.51 -8.25
CA THR A 95 20.43 -5.19 -9.24
C THR A 95 20.59 -6.06 -10.50
N TYR A 96 19.56 -6.82 -10.90
CA TYR A 96 19.61 -7.61 -12.13
C TYR A 96 19.25 -6.74 -13.34
N THR A 97 20.27 -6.28 -14.07
CA THR A 97 20.07 -5.65 -15.38
C THR A 97 19.57 -6.67 -16.41
N GLY A 98 18.75 -6.22 -17.35
CA GLY A 98 18.18 -7.06 -18.41
C GLY A 98 17.01 -7.94 -17.98
N ILE A 99 16.40 -7.68 -16.82
CA ILE A 99 15.19 -8.36 -16.36
C ILE A 99 14.01 -7.40 -16.38
N THR A 100 12.91 -7.82 -16.99
CA THR A 100 11.62 -7.14 -16.94
C THR A 100 10.65 -7.96 -16.10
N LEU A 101 10.08 -7.33 -15.07
CA LEU A 101 8.96 -7.88 -14.31
C LEU A 101 7.66 -7.23 -14.78
N SER A 102 6.62 -8.04 -14.94
CA SER A 102 5.29 -7.55 -15.27
C SER A 102 4.20 -8.44 -14.66
N VAL A 103 3.04 -7.85 -14.44
CA VAL A 103 1.84 -8.55 -13.97
C VAL A 103 0.89 -8.74 -15.14
N LYS A 104 0.34 -9.94 -15.27
CA LYS A 104 -0.69 -10.30 -16.26
C LYS A 104 -1.90 -10.90 -15.57
N SER A 105 -3.02 -10.91 -16.29
CA SER A 105 -4.23 -11.65 -15.93
C SER A 105 -4.71 -11.40 -14.50
N LYS A 106 -4.56 -10.15 -14.03
CA LYS A 106 -4.98 -9.72 -12.70
C LYS A 106 -6.50 -9.80 -12.61
N ASN A 107 -7.00 -10.62 -11.69
CA ASN A 107 -8.41 -10.74 -11.37
C ASN A 107 -8.60 -10.87 -9.85
N ALA A 108 -9.82 -11.17 -9.40
CA ALA A 108 -10.14 -11.31 -7.99
C ALA A 108 -9.48 -12.56 -7.37
N ASP A 109 -9.22 -13.59 -8.17
CA ASP A 109 -8.69 -14.89 -7.73
C ASP A 109 -7.17 -14.96 -7.72
N GLY A 110 -6.49 -13.99 -8.35
CA GLY A 110 -5.05 -14.01 -8.48
C GLY A 110 -4.50 -13.17 -9.62
N PHE A 111 -3.25 -13.46 -9.96
CA PHE A 111 -2.52 -12.82 -11.04
C PHE A 111 -1.38 -13.72 -11.51
N VAL A 112 -0.79 -13.37 -12.66
CA VAL A 112 0.40 -14.04 -13.18
C VAL A 112 1.57 -13.07 -13.13
N ILE A 113 2.66 -13.50 -12.48
CA ILE A 113 3.96 -12.83 -12.56
C ILE A 113 4.64 -13.30 -13.83
N ARG A 114 5.02 -12.38 -14.70
CA ARG A 114 5.86 -12.64 -15.87
C ARG A 114 7.23 -12.04 -15.65
N ILE A 115 8.24 -12.90 -15.81
CA ILE A 115 9.66 -12.56 -15.73
C ILE A 115 10.25 -12.76 -17.12
N ALA A 116 10.69 -11.69 -17.76
CA ALA A 116 11.36 -11.76 -19.06
C ALA A 116 12.83 -11.37 -18.90
N SER A 117 13.73 -12.22 -19.39
CA SER A 117 15.18 -11.97 -19.38
C SER A 117 15.66 -11.64 -20.78
N SER A 118 16.40 -10.55 -20.91
CA SER A 118 17.23 -10.22 -22.08
C SER A 118 18.71 -10.54 -21.83
N ARG A 119 19.03 -11.24 -20.73
CA ARG A 119 20.39 -11.59 -20.37
C ARG A 119 20.91 -12.76 -21.20
N SER A 120 22.23 -12.88 -21.27
CA SER A 120 22.95 -13.97 -21.93
C SER A 120 23.24 -15.17 -21.02
N ASP A 121 23.01 -15.03 -19.71
CA ASP A 121 23.19 -16.06 -18.69
C ASP A 121 21.84 -16.51 -18.10
N THR A 122 21.82 -17.72 -17.54
CA THR A 122 20.71 -18.21 -16.73
C THR A 122 20.85 -17.70 -15.31
N ILE A 123 19.77 -17.17 -14.74
CA ILE A 123 19.77 -16.66 -13.37
C ILE A 123 18.68 -17.33 -12.54
N THR A 124 18.90 -17.40 -11.23
CA THR A 124 17.83 -17.61 -10.25
C THR A 124 17.39 -16.24 -9.75
N LEU A 125 16.11 -15.92 -9.91
CA LEU A 125 15.56 -14.64 -9.48
C LEU A 125 14.51 -14.83 -8.39
N GLY A 126 14.70 -14.13 -7.28
CA GLY A 126 13.67 -13.90 -6.29
C GLY A 126 12.78 -12.71 -6.68
N VAL A 127 11.47 -12.89 -6.59
CA VAL A 127 10.49 -11.83 -6.82
C VAL A 127 9.59 -11.73 -5.59
N ASN A 128 9.67 -10.58 -4.91
CA ASN A 128 8.69 -10.20 -3.92
C ASN A 128 7.48 -9.58 -4.61
N TRP A 129 6.32 -9.84 -4.07
CA TRP A 129 5.09 -9.22 -4.54
C TRP A 129 4.24 -8.79 -3.36
N ILE A 130 3.55 -7.67 -3.54
CA ILE A 130 2.55 -7.15 -2.62
C ILE A 130 1.29 -6.83 -3.42
N CYS A 131 0.15 -7.27 -2.90
CA CYS A 131 -1.17 -6.99 -3.41
C CYS A 131 -1.92 -6.13 -2.39
N ILE A 132 -2.32 -4.94 -2.83
CA ILE A 132 -3.10 -4.01 -2.04
C ILE A 132 -4.55 -4.08 -2.55
N PRO A 133 -5.48 -4.56 -1.73
CA PRO A 133 -6.89 -4.54 -2.10
C PRO A 133 -7.40 -3.10 -2.12
N TYR A 134 -8.21 -2.77 -3.11
CA TYR A 134 -8.96 -1.51 -3.13
C TYR A 134 -10.41 -1.76 -3.55
N SER A 135 -11.29 -0.89 -3.04
CA SER A 135 -12.68 -0.78 -3.51
C SER A 135 -12.67 0.10 -4.75
N ALA A 136 -13.26 -0.38 -5.84
CA ALA A 136 -13.43 0.41 -7.06
C ALA A 136 -14.67 1.30 -6.99
#